data_AF-A0A2J7ZHH3-F1
#
_entry.id   AF-A0A2J7ZHH3-F1
#
_cell.length_a   1.000
_cell.length_b   1.000
_cell.length_c   1.000
_cell.angle_alpha   90.00
_cell.angle_beta   90.00
_cell.angle_gamma   90.00
#
_symmetry.space_group_name_H-M   'P 1'
#
loop_
_entity.id
_entity.type
_entity.pdbx_description
1 polymer ?
#
loop_
_entity_poly.entity_id
_entity_poly.type
_entity_poly.pdbx_seq_one_letter_code
_entity_poly.pdbx_strand_id
1 'polypeptide(L)'
;MCYNILADAYAHHFAAKLYRDVPRGCLDWSARRSLLIAEIKHWAPDVVCLQEVQHYHELESEMREAGYEGRFVRRTGRRRDGCATFWRADRLRACSMQRIEFGPLGLDDNIAILMSLAPRPDPAVFDR
;
A
#
# COMPACT_ATOMS: atom_id res chain seq x y z
N MET A 1 10.12 2.33 2.02
CA MET A 1 9.69 0.97 2.43
C MET A 1 8.96 0.30 1.27
N CYS A 2 9.21 -0.98 1.04
CA CYS A 2 8.45 -1.81 0.09
C CYS A 2 7.99 -3.08 0.81
N TYR A 3 6.69 -3.37 0.81
CA TYR A 3 6.17 -4.47 1.62
C TYR A 3 4.92 -5.12 1.01
N ASN A 4 4.95 -6.44 0.81
CA ASN A 4 3.77 -7.23 0.48
C ASN A 4 3.01 -7.57 1.76
N ILE A 5 1.76 -7.11 1.88
CA ILE A 5 1.01 -7.13 3.14
C ILE A 5 0.04 -8.31 3.27
N LEU A 6 0.10 -9.27 2.36
CA LEU A 6 -0.75 -10.46 2.28
C LEU A 6 -2.25 -10.10 2.25
N ALA A 7 -2.85 -10.22 1.06
CA ALA A 7 -4.27 -9.90 0.91
C ALA A 7 -5.11 -10.79 1.85
N ASP A 8 -6.12 -10.20 2.46
CA ASP A 8 -6.96 -10.87 3.46
C ASP A 8 -7.65 -12.13 2.92
N ALA A 9 -8.12 -12.06 1.67
CA ALA A 9 -8.66 -13.21 0.97
C ALA A 9 -7.65 -14.35 0.85
N TYR A 10 -6.36 -14.04 0.63
CA TYR A 10 -5.31 -15.06 0.50
C TYR A 10 -4.90 -15.61 1.86
N ALA A 11 -4.80 -14.77 2.90
CA ALA A 11 -4.54 -15.20 4.27
C ALA A 11 -5.53 -16.29 4.70
N HIS A 12 -6.83 -16.06 4.49
CA HIS A 12 -7.87 -17.02 4.86
C HIS A 12 -7.98 -18.20 3.89
N HIS A 13 -7.89 -17.97 2.57
CA HIS A 13 -7.98 -19.04 1.58
C HIS A 13 -6.87 -20.08 1.75
N PHE A 14 -5.65 -19.63 2.06
CA PHE A 14 -4.50 -20.51 2.23
C PHE A 14 -4.21 -20.89 3.68
N ALA A 15 -5.04 -20.48 4.65
CA ALA A 15 -4.81 -20.69 6.09
C ALA A 15 -4.45 -22.15 6.43
N ALA A 16 -5.25 -23.11 5.96
CA ALA A 16 -5.04 -24.53 6.25
C ALA A 16 -3.81 -25.16 5.56
N LYS A 17 -3.30 -24.53 4.49
CA LYS A 17 -2.20 -25.07 3.67
C LYS A 17 -0.87 -24.40 3.96
N LEU A 18 -0.84 -23.07 4.00
CA LEU A 18 0.39 -22.28 4.12
C LEU A 18 0.61 -21.74 5.54
N TYR A 19 -0.45 -21.59 6.34
CA TYR A 19 -0.40 -20.92 7.65
C TYR A 19 -0.98 -21.79 8.77
N ARG A 20 -0.82 -23.12 8.66
CA ARG A 20 -1.46 -24.12 9.54
C ARG A 20 -1.11 -23.96 11.02
N ASP A 21 0.09 -23.47 11.31
CA ASP A 21 0.60 -23.30 12.67
C ASP A 21 0.41 -21.85 13.19
N VAL A 22 -0.23 -20.98 12.40
CA VAL A 22 -0.56 -19.60 12.79
C VAL A 22 -1.95 -19.57 13.45
N PRO A 23 -2.09 -19.05 14.68
CA PRO A 23 -3.41 -18.87 15.29
C PRO A 23 -4.33 -18.04 14.40
N ARG A 24 -5.60 -18.45 14.26
CA ARG A 24 -6.54 -17.80 13.33
C ARG A 24 -6.69 -16.30 13.59
N GLY A 25 -6.75 -15.89 14.87
CA GLY A 25 -6.82 -14.48 15.24
C GLY A 25 -5.63 -13.64 14.78
N CYS A 26 -4.46 -14.25 14.54
CA CYS A 26 -3.30 -13.56 13.98
C CYS A 26 -3.40 -13.37 12.46
N LEU A 27 -4.27 -14.13 11.77
CA LEU A 27 -4.54 -13.96 10.35
C LEU A 27 -5.64 -12.92 10.09
N ASP A 28 -6.45 -12.60 11.10
CA ASP A 28 -7.51 -11.62 10.98
C ASP A 28 -6.95 -10.25 10.54
N TRP A 29 -7.62 -9.64 9.55
CA TRP A 29 -7.19 -8.37 8.98
C TRP A 29 -6.99 -7.28 10.04
N SER A 30 -7.89 -7.15 11.00
CA SER A 30 -7.81 -6.11 12.04
C SER A 30 -6.53 -6.22 12.87
N ALA A 31 -6.13 -7.45 13.24
CA ALA A 31 -4.90 -7.72 13.97
C ALA A 31 -3.67 -7.39 13.12
N ARG A 32 -3.62 -7.90 11.88
CA ARG A 32 -2.49 -7.66 10.96
C ARG A 32 -2.35 -6.18 10.60
N ARG A 33 -3.46 -5.49 10.31
CA ARG A 33 -3.49 -4.07 9.99
C ARG A 33 -2.92 -3.23 11.13
N SER A 34 -3.31 -3.52 12.36
CA SER A 34 -2.82 -2.75 13.52
C SER A 34 -1.30 -2.84 13.66
N LEU A 35 -0.74 -4.05 13.46
CA LEU A 35 0.71 -4.27 13.46
C LEU A 35 1.40 -3.61 12.26
N LEU A 36 0.83 -3.73 11.06
CA LEU A 36 1.35 -3.10 9.84
C LEU A 36 1.44 -1.57 9.99
N ILE A 37 0.38 -0.93 10.50
CA ILE A 37 0.36 0.52 10.72
C ILE A 37 1.40 0.92 11.78
N ALA A 38 1.52 0.14 12.86
CA ALA A 38 2.55 0.37 13.88
C ALA A 38 3.97 0.29 13.29
N GLU A 39 4.23 -0.70 12.43
CA GLU A 39 5.52 -0.86 11.75
C GLU A 39 5.84 0.32 10.82
N ILE A 40 4.87 0.75 10.00
CA ILE A 40 5.05 1.91 9.13
C ILE A 40 5.32 3.18 9.95
N LYS A 41 4.56 3.41 11.02
CA LYS A 41 4.74 4.56 11.93
C LYS A 41 6.10 4.52 12.62
N HIS A 42 6.57 3.34 13.02
CA HIS A 42 7.87 3.16 13.69
C HIS A 42 9.04 3.56 12.77
N TRP A 43 9.05 3.04 11.54
CA TRP A 43 10.13 3.34 10.59
C TRP A 43 10.00 4.72 9.93
N ALA A 44 8.79 5.30 9.93
CA ALA A 44 8.45 6.61 9.36
C ALA A 44 9.09 6.90 7.98
N PRO A 45 9.04 5.96 7.00
CA PRO A 45 9.70 6.13 5.71
C PRO A 45 9.06 7.27 4.91
N ASP A 46 9.83 7.94 4.05
CA ASP A 46 9.28 9.01 3.20
C ASP A 46 8.32 8.49 2.12
N VAL A 47 8.55 7.26 1.63
CA VAL A 47 7.73 6.56 0.63
C VAL A 47 7.48 5.12 1.07
N VAL A 48 6.23 4.67 0.96
CA VAL A 48 5.78 3.29 1.23
C VAL A 48 5.12 2.71 -0.01
N CYS A 49 5.63 1.60 -0.52
CA CYS A 49 5.03 0.84 -1.62
C CYS A 49 4.49 -0.48 -1.07
N LEU A 50 3.17 -0.68 -1.12
CA LEU A 50 2.51 -1.88 -0.64
C LEU A 50 1.99 -2.75 -1.79
N GLN A 51 2.15 -4.06 -1.68
CA GLN A 51 1.55 -5.06 -2.60
C GLN A 51 0.52 -5.92 -1.86
N GLU A 52 -0.38 -6.55 -2.62
CA GLU A 52 -1.52 -7.34 -2.10
C GLU A 52 -2.49 -6.53 -1.23
N VAL A 53 -2.66 -5.25 -1.57
CA VAL A 53 -3.56 -4.34 -0.86
C VAL A 53 -5.01 -4.64 -1.22
N GLN A 54 -5.79 -5.17 -0.28
CA GLN A 54 -7.22 -5.45 -0.48
C GLN A 54 -8.14 -4.41 0.20
N HIS A 55 -7.80 -3.99 1.42
CA HIS A 55 -8.63 -3.10 2.23
C HIS A 55 -8.08 -1.66 2.21
N TYR A 56 -7.99 -1.08 1.02
CA TYR A 56 -7.30 0.19 0.80
C TYR A 56 -7.88 1.34 1.62
N HIS A 57 -9.20 1.50 1.69
CA HIS A 57 -9.82 2.65 2.38
C HIS A 57 -9.52 2.69 3.88
N GLU A 58 -9.43 1.54 4.54
CA GLU A 58 -9.05 1.48 5.95
C GLU A 58 -7.58 1.85 6.14
N LEU A 59 -6.69 1.38 5.26
CA LEU A 59 -5.28 1.77 5.27
C LEU A 59 -5.10 3.26 4.96
N GLU A 60 -5.83 3.79 3.98
CA GLU A 60 -5.75 5.19 3.58
C GLU A 60 -6.11 6.13 4.73
N SER A 61 -7.14 5.81 5.52
CA SER A 61 -7.50 6.60 6.71
C SER A 61 -6.35 6.66 7.72
N GLU A 62 -5.81 5.51 8.11
CA GLU A 62 -4.72 5.39 9.09
C GLU A 62 -3.41 6.04 8.60
N MET A 63 -3.10 5.86 7.31
CA MET A 63 -1.93 6.47 6.68
C MET A 63 -2.07 7.99 6.61
N ARG A 64 -3.27 8.51 6.32
CA ARG A 64 -3.56 9.95 6.33
C ARG A 64 -3.39 10.55 7.71
N GLU A 65 -3.88 9.87 8.75
CA GLU A 65 -3.65 10.28 10.15
C GLU A 65 -2.16 10.26 10.51
N ALA A 66 -1.37 9.37 9.90
CA ALA A 66 0.09 9.33 10.04
C ALA A 66 0.84 10.36 9.16
N GLY A 67 0.14 11.25 8.46
CA GLY A 67 0.74 12.31 7.62
C GLY A 67 1.13 11.87 6.21
N TYR A 68 0.56 10.76 5.72
CA TYR A 68 0.80 10.28 4.36
C TYR A 68 -0.37 10.60 3.42
N GLU A 69 -0.05 10.84 2.16
CA GLU A 69 -0.99 10.76 1.04
C GLU A 69 -0.73 9.47 0.26
N GLY A 70 -1.74 8.94 -0.45
CA GLY A 70 -1.57 7.70 -1.20
C GLY A 70 -2.35 7.60 -2.50
N ARG A 71 -1.93 6.64 -3.34
CA ARG A 71 -2.68 6.17 -4.51
C ARG A 71 -2.72 4.65 -4.52
N PHE A 72 -3.82 4.11 -5.01
CA PHE A 72 -4.04 2.68 -5.15
C PHE A 72 -4.47 2.32 -6.56
N VAL A 73 -3.96 1.19 -7.04
CA VAL A 73 -4.40 0.55 -8.26
C VAL A 73 -4.74 -0.89 -7.93
N ARG A 74 -6.02 -1.20 -8.14
CA ARG A 74 -6.51 -2.58 -8.10
C ARG A 74 -6.05 -3.33 -9.35
N ARG A 75 -5.73 -4.60 -9.17
CA ARG A 75 -5.51 -5.55 -10.27
C ARG A 75 -6.72 -5.64 -11.20
N THR A 76 -6.46 -6.06 -12.43
CA THR A 76 -7.51 -6.39 -13.39
C THR A 76 -8.19 -7.73 -13.03
N GLY A 77 -9.26 -8.07 -13.73
CA GLY A 77 -9.94 -9.35 -13.57
C GLY A 77 -10.72 -9.49 -12.27
N ARG A 78 -10.80 -10.72 -11.74
CA ARG A 78 -11.62 -11.05 -10.56
C ARG A 78 -10.92 -10.77 -9.23
N ARG A 79 -9.61 -10.50 -9.26
CA ARG A 79 -8.81 -10.26 -8.06
C ARG A 79 -9.20 -8.92 -7.42
N ARG A 80 -9.19 -8.90 -6.09
CA ARG A 80 -9.63 -7.74 -5.29
C ARG A 80 -8.46 -6.96 -4.69
N ASP A 81 -7.28 -7.54 -4.71
CA ASP A 81 -6.04 -6.92 -4.29
C ASP A 81 -5.44 -6.01 -5.38
N GLY A 82 -4.44 -5.24 -4.97
CA GLY A 82 -3.73 -4.29 -5.82
C GLY A 82 -2.41 -3.88 -5.19
N CYS A 83 -1.85 -2.78 -5.67
CA CYS A 83 -0.74 -2.11 -5.00
C CYS A 83 -1.10 -0.67 -4.68
N ALA A 84 -0.46 -0.14 -3.64
CA ALA A 84 -0.61 1.24 -3.21
C ALA A 84 0.77 1.87 -3.00
N THR A 85 0.89 3.14 -3.32
CA THR A 85 2.06 3.95 -2.99
C THR A 85 1.61 5.11 -2.13
N PHE A 86 2.22 5.22 -0.95
CA PHE A 86 2.04 6.33 -0.02
C PHE A 86 3.32 7.16 0.09
N TRP A 87 3.19 8.46 0.34
CA TRP A 87 4.30 9.37 0.54
C TRP A 87 4.00 10.39 1.65
N ARG A 88 5.05 10.83 2.35
CA ARG A 88 4.99 11.87 3.37
C ARG A 88 4.49 13.18 2.77
N ALA A 89 3.28 13.60 3.15
CA ALA A 89 2.60 14.74 2.53
C ALA A 89 3.32 16.06 2.84
N ASP A 90 4.00 16.15 3.98
CA ASP A 90 4.82 17.27 4.42
C ASP A 90 6.14 17.42 3.63
N ARG A 91 6.61 16.34 3.00
CA ARG A 91 7.93 16.30 2.34
C ARG A 91 7.86 16.14 0.83
N LEU A 92 6.83 15.47 0.34
CA LEU A 92 6.71 15.07 -1.05
C LEU A 92 5.34 15.45 -1.61
N ARG A 93 5.29 15.65 -2.91
CA ARG A 93 4.05 15.80 -3.69
C ARG A 93 4.08 14.87 -4.90
N ALA A 94 2.94 14.32 -5.27
CA ALA A 94 2.80 13.58 -6.51
C ALA A 94 2.78 14.54 -7.71
N CYS A 95 3.70 14.31 -8.65
CA CYS A 95 3.77 15.04 -9.92
C CYS A 95 2.98 14.34 -11.01
N SER A 96 3.10 13.02 -11.09
CA SER A 96 2.35 12.20 -12.04
C SER A 96 2.19 10.77 -11.53
N MET A 97 1.19 10.09 -12.07
CA MET A 97 0.89 8.70 -11.80
C MET A 97 0.48 8.02 -13.10
N GLN A 98 1.07 6.87 -13.37
CA GLN A 98 0.68 5.99 -14.47
C GLN A 98 0.34 4.60 -13.92
N ARG A 99 -0.79 4.08 -14.36
CA ARG A 99 -1.17 2.68 -14.19
C ARG A 99 -0.65 1.89 -15.37
N ILE A 100 0.08 0.82 -15.08
CA ILE A 100 0.57 -0.13 -16.09
C ILE A 100 -0.20 -1.44 -15.88
N GLU A 101 -0.81 -1.94 -16.95
CA GLU A 101 -1.46 -3.24 -16.98
C GLU A 101 -0.62 -4.18 -17.82
N PHE A 102 -0.29 -5.35 -17.26
CA PHE A 102 0.55 -6.31 -17.96
C PHE A 102 -0.25 -7.43 -18.66
N GLY A 103 -1.57 -7.46 -18.48
CA GLY A 103 -2.47 -8.40 -19.17
C GLY A 103 -2.29 -8.41 -20.69
N PRO A 104 -2.25 -7.24 -21.38
CA PRO A 104 -1.98 -7.17 -22.82
C PRO A 104 -0.62 -7.73 -23.26
N LEU A 105 0.32 -7.90 -22.32
CA LEU A 105 1.65 -8.46 -22.56
C LEU A 105 1.75 -9.96 -22.18
N GLY A 106 0.62 -10.59 -21.81
CA GLY A 106 0.59 -12.01 -21.43
C GLY A 106 1.11 -12.30 -20.02
N LEU A 107 1.19 -11.30 -19.15
CA LEU A 107 1.71 -11.43 -17.78
C LEU A 107 0.58 -11.36 -16.74
N ASP A 108 -0.49 -12.10 -16.99
CA ASP A 108 -1.68 -12.20 -16.13
C ASP A 108 -2.32 -10.83 -15.77
N ASP A 109 -3.19 -10.84 -14.74
CA ASP A 109 -3.84 -9.67 -14.15
C ASP A 109 -2.88 -8.81 -13.29
N ASN A 110 -1.60 -8.79 -13.63
CA ASN A 110 -0.62 -7.99 -12.90
C ASN A 110 -0.74 -6.51 -13.30
N ILE A 111 -0.51 -5.64 -12.31
CA ILE A 111 -0.51 -4.19 -12.49
C ILE A 111 0.72 -3.59 -11.82
N ALA A 112 1.08 -2.38 -12.22
CA ALA A 112 2.04 -1.55 -11.52
C ALA A 112 1.56 -0.10 -11.45
N ILE A 113 2.09 0.61 -10.44
CA ILE A 113 1.98 2.06 -10.33
C ILE A 113 3.36 2.63 -10.58
N LEU A 114 3.48 3.48 -11.60
CA LEU A 114 4.63 4.35 -11.77
C LEU A 114 4.28 5.73 -11.21
N MET A 115 4.97 6.14 -10.15
CA MET A 115 4.81 7.44 -9.51
C MET A 115 6.02 8.31 -9.79
N SER A 116 5.78 9.57 -10.17
CA SER A 116 6.79 10.62 -10.09
C SER A 116 6.48 11.51 -8.89
N LEU A 117 7.45 11.63 -7.97
CA LEU A 117 7.35 12.42 -6.76
C LEU A 117 8.42 13.53 -6.80
N ALA A 118 8.07 14.71 -6.28
CA ALA A 118 9.02 15.79 -6.07
C ALA A 118 9.01 16.23 -4.61
N PRO A 119 10.13 16.79 -4.11
CA PRO A 119 10.12 17.51 -2.84
C PRO A 119 9.00 18.54 -2.82
N ARG A 120 8.29 18.61 -1.70
CA ARG A 120 7.36 19.70 -1.44
C ARG A 120 8.20 20.90 -1.04
N PRO A 121 8.09 22.04 -1.77
CA PRO A 121 8.83 23.23 -1.39
C PRO A 121 8.39 23.67 0.01
N ASP A 122 9.34 24.07 0.84
CA ASP A 122 9.04 24.67 2.14
C ASP A 122 8.33 26.01 1.90
N PRO A 123 7.08 26.18 2.37
CA PRO A 123 6.37 27.46 2.26
C PRO A 123 7.18 28.63 2.83
N ALA A 124 8.04 28.39 3.83
CA ALA A 124 8.82 29.43 4.49
C ALA A 124 10.02 29.95 3.68
N VAL A 125 10.38 29.31 2.57
CA VAL A 125 11.53 29.69 1.72
C VAL A 125 11.16 30.68 0.62
N PHE A 126 9.87 30.78 0.26
CA PHE A 126 9.40 31.67 -0.83
C PHE A 126 8.87 33.03 -0.35
N ASP A 127 8.82 33.26 0.97
CA ASP A 127 8.43 34.53 1.60
C ASP A 127 9.64 35.38 2.07
N ARG A 128 10.83 35.17 1.51
CA ARG A 128 12.04 36.02 1.70
C ARG A 128 12.59 36.49 0.38
#